data_AF-A0A0A0N6F1-F1
#
_entry.id   AF-A0A0A0N6F1-F1
#
_cell.length_a   1.000
_cell.length_b   1.000
_cell.length_c   1.000
_cell.angle_alpha   90.00
_cell.angle_beta   90.00
_cell.angle_gamma   90.00
#
_symmetry.space_group_name_H-M   'P 1'
#
loop_
_entity.id
_entity.type
_entity.pdbx_description
1 polymer ?
#
loop_
_entity_poly.entity_id
_entity_poly.type
_entity_poly.pdbx_seq_one_letter_code
_entity_poly.pdbx_strand_id
1 'polypeptide(L)'
;MTTLFVLDIDDFRPLAKVAGKDPDVTVRRRGPYLEVAAPGSIRIERSATGCRNAVWYSSIAAVSGSRISRWDKSVLVVEPTGAGG
;
A
#
# COMPACT_ATOMS: atom_id res chain seq x y z
N MET A 1 3.87 10.39 8.63
CA MET A 1 4.41 9.25 7.86
C MET A 1 3.22 8.41 7.42
N THR A 2 3.04 8.24 6.11
CA THR A 2 1.99 7.39 5.55
C THR A 2 2.43 5.95 5.65
N THR A 3 1.59 5.08 6.21
CA THR A 3 1.92 3.67 6.37
C THR A 3 0.77 2.79 5.87
N LEU A 4 1.09 1.88 4.97
CA LEU A 4 0.21 0.84 4.46
C LEU A 4 0.76 -0.53 4.89
N PHE A 5 -0.10 -1.38 5.45
CA PHE A 5 0.22 -2.75 5.78
C PHE A 5 -0.49 -3.72 4.81
N VAL A 6 0.29 -4.64 4.25
CA VAL A 6 -0.20 -5.78 3.45
C VAL A 6 0.33 -7.08 4.07
N LEU A 7 -0.39 -8.20 3.94
CA LEU A 7 0.15 -9.48 4.42
C LEU A 7 1.39 -9.88 3.62
N ASP A 8 2.39 -10.45 4.29
CA ASP A 8 3.57 -11.04 3.64
C ASP A 8 3.26 -12.45 3.12
N ILE A 9 2.39 -12.51 2.11
CA ILE A 9 2.03 -13.71 1.36
C ILE A 9 2.19 -13.46 -0.15
N ASP A 10 2.38 -14.52 -0.93
CA ASP A 10 2.69 -14.42 -2.37
C ASP A 10 1.67 -13.61 -3.15
N ASP A 11 0.39 -13.70 -2.81
CA ASP A 11 -0.67 -12.96 -3.49
C ASP A 11 -0.56 -11.43 -3.28
N PHE A 12 -0.02 -10.97 -2.15
CA PHE A 12 0.00 -9.55 -1.78
C PHE A 12 1.39 -8.91 -1.89
N ARG A 13 2.48 -9.70 -1.90
CA ARG A 13 3.86 -9.23 -2.16
C ARG A 13 3.99 -8.32 -3.40
N PRO A 14 3.26 -8.55 -4.52
CA PRO A 14 3.33 -7.66 -5.66
C PRO A 14 2.95 -6.19 -5.36
N LEU A 15 2.05 -5.93 -4.40
CA LEU A 15 1.71 -4.55 -4.02
C LEU A 15 2.90 -3.83 -3.41
N ALA A 16 3.55 -4.45 -2.42
CA ALA A 16 4.72 -3.87 -1.77
C ALA A 16 5.89 -3.74 -2.75
N LYS A 17 6.09 -4.73 -3.63
CA LYS A 17 7.12 -4.68 -4.69
C LYS A 17 6.91 -3.52 -5.67
N VAL A 18 5.67 -3.24 -6.06
CA VAL A 18 5.35 -2.13 -6.97
C VAL A 18 5.49 -0.79 -6.24
N ALA A 19 5.00 -0.68 -5.01
CA ALA A 19 5.14 0.53 -4.22
C ALA A 19 6.61 0.92 -3.99
N GLY A 20 7.47 -0.05 -3.65
CA GLY A 20 8.90 0.17 -3.43
C GLY A 20 9.72 0.49 -4.69
N LYS A 21 9.10 0.65 -5.86
CA LYS A 21 9.76 1.23 -7.04
C LYS A 21 9.87 2.75 -6.94
N ASP A 22 9.02 3.38 -6.12
CA ASP A 22 9.13 4.80 -5.80
C ASP A 22 10.30 4.99 -4.82
N PRO A 23 11.27 5.87 -5.12
CA PRO A 23 12.45 6.08 -4.27
C PRO A 23 12.13 6.62 -2.86
N ASP A 24 10.97 7.26 -2.68
CA ASP A 24 10.54 7.78 -1.37
C ASP A 24 9.79 6.72 -0.53
N VAL A 25 9.54 5.54 -1.10
CA VAL A 25 8.87 4.43 -0.42
C VAL A 25 9.88 3.45 0.15
N THR A 26 9.72 3.14 1.44
CA THR A 26 10.42 2.05 2.10
C THR A 26 9.49 0.86 2.29
N VAL A 27 10.00 -0.35 2.07
CA VAL A 27 9.29 -1.60 2.32
C VAL A 27 10.10 -2.42 3.31
N ARG A 28 9.49 -2.77 4.43
CA ARG A 28 10.12 -3.62 5.45
C ARG A 28 9.16 -4.69 5.95
N ARG A 29 9.71 -5.81 6.38
CA ARG A 29 8.92 -6.85 7.04
C ARG A 29 8.65 -6.46 8.48
N ARG A 30 7.40 -6.59 8.92
CA ARG A 30 6.95 -6.37 10.30
C ARG A 30 6.00 -7.51 10.71
N GLY A 31 6.57 -8.54 11.34
CA GLY A 31 5.81 -9.75 11.69
C GLY A 31 5.23 -10.42 10.43
N PRO A 32 3.92 -10.71 10.38
CA PRO A 32 3.26 -11.31 9.22
C PRO A 32 2.91 -10.29 8.10
N TYR A 33 3.35 -9.04 8.25
CA TYR A 33 3.04 -7.95 7.31
C TYR A 33 4.29 -7.44 6.60
N LEU A 34 4.07 -6.87 5.41
CA LEU A 34 4.96 -5.90 4.80
C LEU A 34 4.42 -4.51 5.14
N GLU A 35 5.28 -3.72 5.78
CA GLU A 35 5.05 -2.31 6.04
C GLU A 35 5.61 -1.51 4.87
N VAL A 36 4.73 -0.78 4.19
CA VAL A 36 5.05 0.12 3.09
C VAL A 36 4.87 1.55 3.61
N ALA A 37 5.97 2.30 3.72
CA ALA A 37 5.99 3.62 4.36
C ALA A 37 6.60 4.68 3.45
N ALA A 38 5.99 5.87 3.43
CA ALA A 38 6.45 7.02 2.67
C ALA A 38 6.18 8.34 3.41
N PRO A 39 7.01 9.39 3.21
CA PRO A 39 6.75 10.70 3.81
C PRO A 39 5.46 11.34 3.24
N GLY A 40 5.15 11.08 1.97
CA GLY A 40 3.99 11.59 1.25
C GLY A 40 2.91 10.53 1.01
N SER A 41 2.17 10.67 -0.09
CA SER A 41 1.18 9.67 -0.51
C SER A 41 1.85 8.42 -1.09
N ILE A 42 1.17 7.29 -0.99
CA ILE A 42 1.55 6.04 -1.65
C ILE A 42 0.53 5.79 -2.76
N ARG A 43 1.01 5.63 -3.99
CA ARG A 43 0.18 5.32 -5.16
C ARG A 43 0.61 4.01 -5.79
N ILE A 44 -0.32 3.07 -5.93
CA ILE A 44 -0.07 1.76 -6.54
C ILE A 44 -1.05 1.55 -7.69
N GLU A 45 -0.52 1.40 -8.91
CA GLU A 45 -1.32 1.04 -10.07
C GLU A 45 -1.60 -0.46 -10.09
N ARG A 46 -2.87 -0.84 -10.18
CA ARG A 46 -3.29 -2.25 -10.19
C ARG A 46 -2.70 -3.02 -11.37
N SER A 47 -2.61 -2.39 -12.54
CA SER A 47 -2.03 -2.99 -13.74
C SER A 47 -0.57 -3.42 -13.52
N ALA A 48 0.19 -2.64 -12.73
CA ALA A 48 1.60 -2.91 -12.45
C ALA A 48 1.80 -4.07 -11.46
N THR A 49 0.79 -4.41 -10.64
CA THR A 49 0.89 -5.50 -9.66
C THR A 49 0.57 -6.87 -10.25
N GLY A 50 -0.22 -6.92 -11.34
CA GLY A 50 -0.74 -8.18 -11.88
C GLY A 50 -1.81 -8.84 -11.01
N CYS A 51 -2.29 -8.19 -9.95
CA CYS A 51 -3.26 -8.79 -9.03
C CYS A 51 -4.62 -9.04 -9.71
N ARG A 52 -5.16 -10.24 -9.49
CA ARG A 52 -6.56 -10.56 -9.82
C ARG A 52 -7.52 -9.66 -9.04
N ASN A 53 -8.76 -9.54 -9.51
CA ASN A 53 -9.74 -8.61 -8.94
C ASN A 53 -9.97 -8.86 -7.44
N ALA A 54 -10.22 -10.12 -7.04
CA ALA A 54 -10.43 -10.47 -5.64
C ALA A 54 -9.21 -10.13 -4.75
N VAL A 55 -8.01 -10.49 -5.22
CA VAL A 55 -6.74 -10.21 -4.52
C VAL A 55 -6.53 -8.70 -4.36
N TRP A 56 -6.82 -7.93 -5.42
CA TRP A 56 -6.67 -6.48 -5.39
C TRP A 56 -7.50 -5.84 -4.28
N TYR A 57 -8.77 -6.22 -4.15
CA TYR A 57 -9.69 -5.64 -3.16
C TYR A 57 -9.60 -6.27 -1.77
N SER A 58 -8.78 -7.30 -1.57
CA SER A 58 -8.50 -7.90 -0.24
C SER A 58 -7.09 -7.61 0.28
N SER A 59 -6.28 -6.87 -0.49
CA SER A 59 -4.83 -6.73 -0.27
C SER A 59 -4.42 -5.89 0.93
N ILE A 60 -5.31 -5.05 1.46
CA ILE A 60 -4.99 -4.11 2.54
C ILE A 60 -5.32 -4.74 3.89
N ALA A 61 -4.32 -4.85 4.75
CA ALA A 61 -4.51 -5.28 6.13
C ALA A 61 -4.86 -4.10 7.05
N ALA A 62 -4.14 -2.97 6.91
CA ALA A 62 -4.36 -1.78 7.72
C ALA A 62 -3.66 -0.55 7.11
N VAL A 63 -4.00 0.63 7.61
CA VAL A 63 -3.25 1.89 7.40
C VAL A 63 -2.94 2.55 8.75
N SER A 64 -1.87 3.34 8.83
CA SER A 64 -1.50 4.08 10.04
C SER A 64 -0.87 5.43 9.67
N GLY A 65 -1.29 6.50 10.36
CA GLY A 65 -0.92 7.87 10.00
C GLY A 65 -1.44 8.31 8.62
N SER A 66 -2.41 7.57 8.08
CA SER A 66 -2.93 7.74 6.73
C SER A 66 -4.35 7.23 6.58
N ARG A 67 -4.97 7.56 5.43
CA ARG A 67 -6.26 7.02 4.97
C ARG A 67 -6.15 6.56 3.52
N ILE A 68 -7.03 5.65 3.12
CA ILE A 68 -7.24 5.32 1.70
C ILE A 68 -8.12 6.42 1.11
N SER A 69 -7.58 7.24 0.20
CA SER A 69 -8.35 8.29 -0.50
C SER A 69 -9.00 7.77 -1.78
N ARG A 70 -8.43 6.71 -2.38
CA ARG A 70 -8.97 6.06 -3.57
C ARG A 70 -8.56 4.59 -3.60
N TRP A 71 -9.51 3.71 -3.85
CA TRP A 71 -9.24 2.29 -4.12
C TRP A 71 -10.29 1.78 -5.10
N ASP A 72 -9.92 1.76 -6.38
CA ASP A 72 -10.82 1.36 -7.46
C ASP A 72 -10.15 0.33 -8.37
N LYS A 73 -10.78 0.04 -9.52
CA LYS A 73 -10.30 -0.97 -10.47
C LYS A 73 -8.93 -0.69 -11.08
N SER A 74 -8.39 0.51 -10.90
CA SER A 74 -7.18 1.00 -11.55
C SER A 74 -6.07 1.35 -10.55
N VAL A 75 -6.41 1.91 -9.40
CA VAL A 75 -5.41 2.48 -8.49
C VAL A 75 -5.82 2.41 -7.03
N LEU A 76 -4.81 2.23 -6.18
CA LEU A 76 -4.85 2.46 -4.74
C LEU A 76 -4.04 3.71 -4.43
N VAL A 77 -4.65 4.65 -3.72
CA VAL A 77 -4.00 5.87 -3.22
C VAL A 77 -4.22 5.93 -1.72
N VAL A 78 -3.11 5.99 -0.98
CA VAL A 78 -3.07 6.17 0.46
C VAL A 78 -2.43 7.52 0.74
N GLU A 79 -3.14 8.40 1.44
CA GLU A 79 -2.70 9.76 1.73
C GLU A 79 -2.45 9.93 3.22
N PRO A 80 -1.50 10.80 3.61
CA PRO A 80 -1.37 11.20 5.00
C PRO A 80 -2.71 11.72 5.51
N THR A 81 -3.15 11.22 6.67
CA THR A 81 -4.10 11.97 7.48
C THR A 81 -3.26 13.07 8.11
N GLY A 82 -3.23 14.25 7.47
CA GLY A 82 -2.62 15.43 8.07
C GLY A 82 -3.10 15.56 9.51
N ALA A 83 -2.25 16.07 10.40
CA ALA A 83 -2.61 16.40 11.77
C ALA A 83 -3.87 17.28 11.75
N GLY A 84 -5.04 16.65 11.82
CA GLY A 84 -6.32 17.32 11.77
C GLY A 84 -6.64 17.72 13.19
N GLY A 85 -6.32 18.98 13.52
CA GLY A 85 -6.91 19.77 14.62
C GLY A 85 -6.69 19.23 16.02
#